data_AF-A0A8S3GLN9-F1
#
_entry.id   AF-A0A8S3GLN9-F1
#
_cell.length_a   1.000
_cell.length_b   1.000
_cell.length_c   1.000
_cell.angle_alpha   90.00
_cell.angle_beta   90.00
_cell.angle_gamma   90.00
#
_symmetry.space_group_name_H-M   'P 1'
#
loop_
_entity.id
_entity.type
_entity.pdbx_description
1 polymer ?
#
loop_
_entity_poly.entity_id
_entity_poly.type
_entity_poly.pdbx_seq_one_letter_code
_entity_poly.pdbx_strand_id
1 'polypeptide(L)'
;QTHPHFVRCIIPNEIKTGGVLDSHLVMHQLTCNGVLEGIRICRKGFPNRMIYSEFKQHYSILAPNAIPKGFVDAKRATENILNDKDVMLAEDLYRCGSTKVFFRVGALGLLEDLRDQALSKIIAALQGQVRGFIMKKQFKHMLEQR
;
A
#
# COMPACT_ATOMS: atom_id res chain seq x y z
N GLN A 1 -9.85 -31.04 14.80
CA GLN A 1 -10.23 -29.73 14.24
C GLN A 1 -9.58 -29.63 12.86
N THR A 2 -10.34 -29.42 11.78
CA THR A 2 -9.80 -29.32 10.41
C THR A 2 -9.80 -27.86 9.95
N HIS A 3 -8.78 -27.47 9.20
CA HIS A 3 -8.72 -26.15 8.56
C HIS A 3 -9.30 -26.29 7.14
N PRO A 4 -10.43 -25.64 6.83
CA PRO A 4 -11.04 -25.77 5.52
C PRO A 4 -10.24 -24.97 4.49
N HIS A 5 -9.85 -25.64 3.40
CA HIS A 5 -9.26 -25.01 2.23
C HIS A 5 -10.24 -25.10 1.07
N PHE A 6 -10.48 -23.99 0.40
CA PHE A 6 -11.47 -23.91 -0.68
C PHE A 6 -10.77 -23.70 -2.02
N VAL A 7 -10.92 -24.66 -2.93
CA VAL A 7 -10.51 -24.54 -4.34
C VAL A 7 -11.78 -24.50 -5.19
N ARG A 8 -11.97 -23.42 -5.97
CA ARG A 8 -13.13 -23.23 -6.86
C ARG A 8 -12.65 -23.28 -8.31
N CYS A 9 -12.89 -24.41 -8.97
CA CYS A 9 -12.60 -24.54 -10.40
C CYS A 9 -13.61 -23.76 -11.24
N ILE A 10 -13.16 -23.18 -12.36
CA ILE A 10 -13.99 -22.41 -13.30
C ILE A 10 -13.84 -23.03 -14.70
N ILE A 11 -14.97 -23.29 -15.34
CA ILE A 11 -15.03 -23.73 -16.74
C ILE A 11 -14.98 -22.47 -17.62
N PRO A 12 -13.97 -22.33 -18.51
CA PRO A 12 -13.81 -21.11 -19.30
C PRO A 12 -14.77 -21.06 -20.50
N ASN A 13 -15.17 -22.20 -21.06
CA ASN A 13 -16.11 -22.30 -22.18
C ASN A 13 -16.68 -23.73 -22.28
N GLU A 14 -17.84 -23.88 -22.94
CA GLU A 14 -18.47 -25.19 -23.17
C GLU A 14 -17.91 -25.94 -24.39
N ILE A 15 -17.31 -25.19 -25.33
CA ILE A 15 -16.76 -25.73 -26.59
C ILE A 15 -15.40 -26.44 -26.41
N LYS A 16 -14.91 -26.58 -25.18
CA LYS A 16 -13.65 -27.25 -24.80
C LYS A 16 -12.42 -26.73 -25.56
N THR A 17 -12.43 -25.46 -25.95
CA THR A 17 -11.36 -24.85 -26.73
C THR A 17 -10.40 -24.08 -25.84
N GLY A 18 -9.10 -24.33 -25.98
CA GLY A 18 -8.07 -23.59 -25.24
C GLY A 18 -8.03 -22.11 -25.63
N GLY A 19 -7.80 -21.22 -24.66
CA GLY A 19 -7.66 -19.78 -24.89
C GLY A 19 -8.98 -19.01 -25.13
N VAL A 20 -10.12 -19.70 -25.17
CA VAL A 20 -11.44 -19.07 -25.31
C VAL A 20 -12.08 -18.91 -23.94
N LEU A 21 -12.63 -17.73 -23.64
CA LEU A 21 -13.33 -17.44 -22.40
C LEU A 21 -14.71 -16.86 -22.70
N ASP A 22 -15.74 -17.54 -22.22
CA ASP A 22 -17.12 -17.06 -22.23
C ASP A 22 -17.41 -16.28 -20.94
N SER A 23 -17.59 -14.97 -21.09
CA SER A 23 -17.80 -14.07 -19.97
C SER A 23 -19.11 -14.34 -19.22
N HIS A 24 -20.19 -14.70 -19.91
CA HIS A 24 -21.48 -14.97 -19.27
C HIS A 24 -21.44 -16.26 -18.45
N LEU A 25 -20.85 -17.32 -19.03
CA LEU A 25 -20.66 -18.59 -18.34
C LEU A 25 -19.79 -18.43 -17.08
N VAL A 26 -18.67 -17.72 -17.19
CA VAL A 26 -17.78 -17.46 -16.03
C VAL A 26 -18.48 -16.60 -14.98
N MET A 27 -19.21 -15.56 -15.37
CA MET A 27 -19.93 -14.70 -14.43
C MET A 27 -21.01 -15.46 -13.66
N HIS A 28 -21.75 -16.34 -14.34
CA HIS A 28 -22.73 -17.21 -13.69
C HIS A 28 -22.06 -18.11 -12.63
N GLN A 29 -20.95 -18.75 -12.96
CA GLN A 29 -20.19 -19.58 -12.02
C GLN A 29 -19.67 -18.77 -10.82
N LEU A 30 -19.12 -17.57 -11.02
CA LEU A 30 -18.64 -16.71 -9.93
C LEU A 30 -19.75 -16.34 -8.95
N THR A 31 -20.97 -16.17 -9.46
CA THR A 31 -22.17 -15.86 -8.67
C THR A 31 -22.62 -17.10 -7.89
N CYS A 32 -22.83 -18.22 -8.57
CA CYS A 32 -23.38 -19.45 -7.98
C CYS A 32 -22.39 -20.16 -7.03
N ASN A 33 -21.09 -20.12 -7.32
CA ASN A 33 -20.05 -20.70 -6.44
C ASN A 33 -19.78 -19.88 -5.18
N GLY A 34 -20.49 -18.76 -5.00
CA GLY A 34 -20.34 -17.86 -3.87
C GLY A 34 -19.03 -17.08 -3.87
N VAL A 35 -18.32 -16.99 -5.01
CA VAL A 35 -17.06 -16.24 -5.11
C VAL A 35 -17.34 -14.75 -4.94
N LEU A 36 -18.35 -14.22 -5.64
CA LEU A 36 -18.74 -12.81 -5.50
C LEU A 36 -19.25 -12.50 -4.10
N GLU A 37 -19.98 -13.43 -3.49
CA GLU A 37 -20.49 -13.30 -2.13
C GLU A 37 -19.35 -13.32 -1.10
N GLY A 38 -18.37 -14.21 -1.28
CA GLY A 38 -17.15 -14.26 -0.48
C GLY A 38 -16.36 -12.95 -0.57
N ILE A 39 -16.20 -12.41 -1.79
CA ILE A 39 -15.59 -11.08 -2.00
C ILE A 39 -16.40 -10.01 -1.27
N ARG A 40 -17.73 -10.02 -1.40
CA ARG A 40 -18.62 -9.04 -0.75
C ARG A 40 -18.49 -9.06 0.78
N ILE A 41 -18.47 -10.25 1.39
CA ILE A 41 -18.28 -10.41 2.84
C ILE A 41 -16.88 -9.94 3.24
N CYS A 42 -15.83 -10.33 2.50
CA CYS A 42 -14.46 -9.86 2.73
C CYS A 42 -14.35 -8.33 2.67
N ARG A 43 -15.09 -7.69 1.74
CA ARG A 43 -15.13 -6.22 1.62
C ARG A 43 -15.86 -5.52 2.77
N LYS A 44 -16.82 -6.18 3.43
CA LYS A 44 -17.45 -5.65 4.66
C LYS A 44 -16.49 -5.70 5.86
N GLY A 45 -15.50 -6.59 5.80
CA GLY A 45 -14.44 -6.69 6.79
C GLY A 45 -13.20 -5.88 6.42
N PHE A 46 -12.04 -6.42 6.78
CA PHE A 46 -10.72 -5.83 6.51
C PHE A 46 -9.91 -6.83 5.66
N PRO A 47 -10.04 -6.78 4.32
CA PRO A 47 -9.41 -7.77 3.44
C PRO A 47 -7.90 -7.60 3.39
N ASN A 48 -7.40 -6.37 3.57
CA ASN A 48 -5.98 -6.04 3.53
C ASN A 48 -5.39 -6.17 4.95
N ARG A 49 -4.26 -6.88 5.06
CA ARG A 49 -3.61 -7.18 6.35
C ARG A 49 -2.10 -7.05 6.16
N MET A 50 -1.46 -6.26 7.02
CA MET A 50 -0.02 -6.01 6.93
C MET A 50 0.64 -6.25 8.29
N ILE A 51 1.83 -6.85 8.29
CA ILE A 51 2.59 -7.05 9.53
C ILE A 51 3.13 -5.69 9.99
N TYR A 52 3.14 -5.43 11.29
CA TYR A 52 3.56 -4.13 11.82
C TYR A 52 4.99 -3.73 11.40
N SER A 53 5.92 -4.68 11.28
CA SER A 53 7.29 -4.41 10.82
C SER A 53 7.32 -3.92 9.37
N GLU A 54 6.54 -4.55 8.49
CA GLU A 54 6.42 -4.16 7.09
C GLU A 54 5.76 -2.78 6.96
N PHE A 55 4.66 -2.56 7.71
CA PHE A 55 3.98 -1.27 7.73
C PHE A 55 4.91 -0.15 8.17
N LYS A 56 5.64 -0.35 9.27
CA LYS A 56 6.63 0.61 9.76
C LYS A 56 7.67 0.90 8.67
N GLN A 57 8.25 -0.11 8.05
CA GLN A 57 9.28 0.08 7.04
C GLN A 57 8.77 0.90 5.83
N HIS A 58 7.55 0.63 5.36
CA HIS A 58 7.01 1.27 4.17
C HIS A 58 6.54 2.71 4.43
N TYR A 59 5.85 2.94 5.55
CA TYR A 59 5.12 4.19 5.81
C TYR A 59 5.79 5.11 6.84
N SER A 60 6.97 4.77 7.39
CA SER A 60 7.72 5.69 8.27
C SER A 60 8.01 7.04 7.63
N ILE A 61 8.08 7.09 6.30
CA ILE A 61 8.32 8.33 5.55
C ILE A 61 7.16 9.32 5.62
N LEU A 62 5.95 8.84 5.90
CA LEU A 62 4.77 9.70 6.06
C LEU A 62 4.84 10.54 7.34
N ALA A 63 5.45 9.99 8.40
CA ALA A 63 5.51 10.63 9.71
C ALA A 63 6.91 10.49 10.33
N PRO A 64 7.93 11.17 9.77
CA PRO A 64 9.33 11.00 10.19
C PRO A 64 9.60 11.48 11.63
N ASN A 65 8.76 12.37 12.17
CA ASN A 65 8.88 12.89 13.53
C ASN A 65 8.03 12.11 14.55
N ALA A 66 7.07 11.30 14.10
CA ALA A 66 6.16 10.56 14.98
C ALA A 66 6.80 9.32 15.61
N ILE A 67 7.96 8.89 15.10
CA ILE A 67 8.72 7.75 15.60
C ILE A 67 9.96 8.27 16.34
N PRO A 68 10.02 8.13 17.68
CA PRO A 68 11.19 8.51 18.46
C PRO A 68 12.48 7.85 17.95
N LYS A 69 13.60 8.57 18.04
CA LYS A 69 14.93 8.02 17.74
C LYS A 69 15.28 6.95 18.78
N GLY A 70 15.15 5.67 18.41
CA GLY A 70 15.43 4.52 19.28
C GLY A 70 14.64 3.26 18.88
N PHE A 71 14.71 2.22 19.71
CA PHE A 71 13.86 1.04 19.53
C PHE A 71 12.43 1.39 19.92
N VAL A 72 11.55 1.42 18.92
CA VAL A 72 10.11 1.61 19.08
C VAL A 72 9.42 0.37 18.55
N ASP A 73 8.57 -0.20 19.40
CA ASP A 73 7.70 -1.32 19.05
C ASP A 73 6.93 -1.01 17.75
N ALA A 74 6.89 -1.99 16.84
CA ALA A 74 6.35 -1.79 15.50
C ALA A 74 4.86 -1.47 15.53
N LYS A 75 4.12 -2.01 16.51
CA LYS A 75 2.70 -1.69 16.72
C LYS A 75 2.51 -0.23 17.12
N ARG A 76 3.23 0.23 18.16
CA ARG A 76 3.18 1.64 18.59
C ARG A 76 3.62 2.61 17.48
N ALA A 77 4.66 2.26 16.73
CA ALA A 77 5.09 3.06 15.58
C ALA A 77 3.99 3.16 14.51
N THR A 78 3.29 2.06 14.25
CA THR A 78 2.15 2.04 13.31
C THR A 78 1.01 2.92 13.79
N GLU A 79 0.64 2.84 15.07
CA GLU A 79 -0.39 3.69 15.67
C GLU A 79 -0.01 5.19 15.59
N ASN A 80 1.25 5.52 15.86
CA ASN A 80 1.74 6.89 15.75
C ASN A 80 1.68 7.42 14.30
N ILE A 81 2.07 6.62 13.31
CA ILE A 81 2.01 7.00 11.90
C ILE A 81 0.55 7.23 11.46
N LEU A 82 -0.36 6.32 11.85
CA LEU A 82 -1.78 6.41 11.45
C LEU A 82 -2.51 7.60 12.10
N ASN A 83 -2.10 7.98 13.30
CA ASN A 83 -2.63 9.14 14.04
C ASN A 83 -1.94 10.46 13.69
N ASP A 84 -0.91 10.44 12.83
CA ASP A 84 -0.21 11.66 12.43
C ASP A 84 -1.15 12.58 11.63
N LYS A 85 -0.99 13.89 11.81
CA LYS A 85 -1.85 14.91 11.19
C LYS A 85 -1.76 14.90 9.66
N ASP A 86 -0.60 14.53 9.13
CA ASP A 86 -0.37 14.50 7.68
C ASP A 86 -0.98 13.25 7.01
N VAL A 87 -1.37 12.24 7.80
CA VAL A 87 -1.98 11.00 7.31
C VAL A 87 -3.48 10.97 7.57
N MET A 88 -3.91 11.29 8.82
CA MET A 88 -5.30 11.29 9.31
C MET A 88 -6.22 10.28 8.61
N LEU A 89 -5.89 9.00 8.75
CA LEU A 89 -6.76 7.94 8.24
C LEU A 89 -7.96 7.80 9.19
N ALA A 90 -9.18 7.86 8.64
CA ALA A 90 -10.38 7.69 9.46
C ALA A 90 -10.35 6.34 10.21
N GLU A 91 -10.69 6.36 11.50
CA GLU A 91 -10.57 5.18 12.36
C GLU A 91 -11.38 3.98 11.83
N ASP A 92 -12.47 4.18 11.10
CA ASP A 92 -13.28 3.09 10.53
C ASP A 92 -12.56 2.30 9.42
N LEU A 93 -11.55 2.90 8.78
CA LEU A 93 -10.79 2.33 7.68
C LEU A 93 -9.72 1.34 8.12
N TYR A 94 -9.36 1.30 9.42
CA TYR A 94 -8.37 0.36 9.93
C TYR A 94 -8.70 -0.21 11.31
N ARG A 95 -8.05 -1.33 11.65
CA ARG A 95 -8.08 -1.92 13.00
C ARG A 95 -6.69 -2.47 13.35
N CYS A 96 -6.21 -2.19 14.54
CA CYS A 96 -4.96 -2.73 15.07
C CYS A 96 -5.22 -4.09 15.74
N GLY A 97 -4.67 -5.17 15.18
CA GLY A 97 -4.67 -6.49 15.82
C GLY A 97 -3.48 -6.70 16.76
N SER A 98 -3.22 -7.95 17.12
CA SER A 98 -2.06 -8.30 17.97
C SER A 98 -0.74 -8.24 17.20
N THR A 99 -0.69 -8.81 16.00
CA THR A 99 0.54 -8.93 15.19
C THR A 99 0.50 -8.16 13.87
N LYS A 100 -0.70 -7.75 13.43
CA LYS A 100 -0.96 -7.14 12.13
C LYS A 100 -1.92 -5.98 12.26
N VAL A 101 -1.81 -5.02 11.36
CA VAL A 101 -2.81 -3.99 11.11
C VAL A 101 -3.72 -4.44 9.96
N PHE A 102 -5.01 -4.15 10.10
CA PHE A 102 -6.08 -4.55 9.20
C PHE A 102 -6.65 -3.30 8.54
N PHE A 103 -6.83 -3.33 7.22
CA PHE A 103 -7.31 -2.19 6.44
C PHE A 103 -8.54 -2.57 5.62
N ARG A 104 -9.49 -1.63 5.54
CA ARG A 104 -10.59 -1.69 4.58
C ARG A 104 -10.08 -1.48 3.16
N VAL A 105 -10.94 -1.75 2.19
CA VAL A 105 -10.66 -1.45 0.79
C VAL A 105 -10.44 0.06 0.61
N GLY A 106 -9.44 0.45 -0.18
CA GLY A 106 -9.11 1.86 -0.47
C GLY A 106 -8.11 2.49 0.50
N ALA A 107 -8.07 2.05 1.76
CA ALA A 107 -7.19 2.62 2.78
C ALA A 107 -5.69 2.55 2.43
N LEU A 108 -5.21 1.39 1.97
CA LEU A 108 -3.82 1.24 1.52
C LEU A 108 -3.51 2.09 0.27
N GLY A 109 -4.47 2.25 -0.62
CA GLY A 109 -4.30 3.10 -1.82
C GLY A 109 -4.04 4.55 -1.43
N LEU A 110 -4.82 5.09 -0.49
CA LEU A 110 -4.60 6.43 0.06
C LEU A 110 -3.21 6.57 0.69
N LEU A 111 -2.76 5.57 1.45
CA LEU A 111 -1.43 5.59 2.08
C LEU A 111 -0.29 5.57 1.06
N GLU A 112 -0.43 4.81 -0.04
CA GLU A 112 0.55 4.84 -1.14
C GLU A 112 0.55 6.18 -1.87
N ASP A 113 -0.63 6.76 -2.15
CA ASP A 113 -0.72 8.08 -2.80
C ASP A 113 -0.03 9.18 -1.96
N LEU A 114 -0.24 9.17 -0.64
CA LEU A 114 0.44 10.10 0.28
C LEU A 114 1.96 9.86 0.30
N ARG A 115 2.36 8.58 0.24
CA ARG A 115 3.78 8.18 0.26
C ARG A 115 4.49 8.65 -1.00
N ASP A 116 3.86 8.49 -2.15
CA ASP A 116 4.38 8.95 -3.44
C ASP A 116 4.52 10.48 -3.49
N GLN A 117 3.56 11.21 -2.90
CA GLN A 117 3.66 12.66 -2.76
C GLN A 117 4.82 13.09 -1.84
N ALA A 118 5.00 12.42 -0.71
CA ALA A 118 6.11 12.68 0.21
C ALA A 118 7.47 12.41 -0.45
N LEU A 119 7.60 11.25 -1.12
CA LEU A 119 8.79 10.87 -1.87
C LEU A 119 9.11 11.89 -2.98
N SER A 120 8.10 12.32 -3.73
CA SER A 120 8.26 13.30 -4.81
C SER A 120 8.86 14.61 -4.30
N LYS A 121 8.38 15.11 -3.15
CA LYS A 121 8.93 16.33 -2.52
C LYS A 121 10.40 16.16 -2.11
N ILE A 122 10.73 15.01 -1.51
CA ILE A 122 12.10 14.70 -1.07
C ILE A 122 13.05 14.60 -2.26
N ILE A 123 12.64 13.89 -3.31
CA ILE A 123 13.43 13.73 -4.53
C ILE A 123 13.63 15.09 -5.21
N ALA A 124 12.59 15.92 -5.30
CA ALA A 124 12.70 17.26 -5.88
C ALA A 124 13.69 18.14 -5.11
N ALA A 125 13.65 18.11 -3.77
CA ALA A 125 14.60 18.83 -2.93
C ALA A 125 16.04 18.35 -3.14
N LEU A 126 16.27 17.03 -3.17
CA LEU A 126 17.57 16.44 -3.45
C LEU A 126 18.09 16.83 -4.83
N GLN A 127 17.26 16.71 -5.87
CA GLN A 127 17.60 17.12 -7.22
C GLN A 127 17.95 18.60 -7.30
N GLY A 128 17.22 19.46 -6.58
CA GLY A 128 17.52 20.89 -6.48
C GLY A 128 18.91 21.16 -5.90
N GLN A 129 19.29 20.47 -4.82
CA GLN A 129 20.62 20.60 -4.21
C GLN A 129 21.73 20.13 -5.16
N VAL A 130 21.55 18.97 -5.80
CA VAL A 130 22.53 18.42 -6.74
C VAL A 130 22.72 19.33 -7.95
N ARG A 131 21.63 19.79 -8.58
CA ARG A 131 21.69 20.73 -9.71
C ARG A 131 22.35 22.05 -9.32
N GLY A 132 22.02 22.56 -8.13
CA GLY A 132 22.65 23.77 -7.58
C GLY A 132 24.16 23.61 -7.36
N PHE A 133 24.60 22.47 -6.84
CA PHE A 133 26.03 22.16 -6.68
C PHE A 133 26.76 22.09 -8.03
N ILE A 134 26.19 21.39 -9.01
CA ILE A 134 26.77 21.27 -10.36
C ILE A 134 26.95 22.66 -11.00
N MET A 135 25.92 23.51 -10.93
CA MET A 135 25.97 24.86 -11.51
C MET A 135 27.02 25.74 -10.84
N LYS A 136 27.13 25.69 -9.50
CA LYS A 136 28.18 26.43 -8.76
C LYS A 136 29.59 26.01 -9.18
N LYS A 137 29.81 24.70 -9.38
CA LYS A 137 31.10 24.17 -9.84
C LYS A 137 31.44 24.65 -11.26
N GLN A 138 30.47 24.60 -12.16
CA GLN A 138 30.62 25.09 -13.53
C GLN A 138 30.89 26.60 -13.57
N PHE A 139 30.17 27.39 -12.76
CA PHE A 139 30.38 28.83 -12.67
C PHE A 139 31.79 29.20 -12.21
N LYS A 140 32.31 28.51 -11.20
CA LYS A 140 33.70 28.71 -10.74
C LYS A 140 34.70 28.43 -11.87
N HIS A 141 34.50 27.34 -12.62
CA HIS A 141 35.37 27.01 -13.75
C HIS A 141 35.33 28.08 -14.85
N MET A 142 34.15 28.63 -15.16
CA MET A 142 34.02 29.73 -16.13
C MET A 142 34.71 31.02 -15.67
N LEU A 143 34.74 31.30 -14.36
CA LEU A 143 35.47 32.44 -13.80
C LEU A 143 36.98 32.25 -13.89
N GLU A 144 37.48 31.02 -13.69
CA GLU A 144 38.92 30.69 -13.81
C GLU A 144 39.42 30.79 -15.27
N GLN A 145 38.53 30.71 -16.26
CA GLN A 145 38.84 30.84 -17.69
C GLN A 145 38.78 32.28 -18.23
N ARG A 146 38.37 33.25 -17.39
CA ARG A 146 38.33 34.68 -17.74
C ARG A 146 39.58 35.40 -17.25
#